data_AF-A0A1B6FQS2-F1
#
_entry.id   AF-A0A1B6FQS2-F1
#
_cell.length_a   1.000
_cell.length_b   1.000
_cell.length_c   1.000
_cell.angle_alpha   90.00
_cell.angle_beta   90.00
_cell.angle_gamma   90.00
#
_symmetry.space_group_name_H-M   'P 1'
#
loop_
_entity.id
_entity.type
_entity.pdbx_description
1 polymer ?
#
loop_
_entity_poly.entity_id
_entity_poly.type
_entity_poly.pdbx_seq_one_letter_code
_entity_poly.pdbx_strand_id
1 'polypeptide(L)'
;LIPIFPRPEQVWTWTRECPIGEIKVVIIGQDPYHHPGQAHGLCFSVPIGVSPPPSLLNMYKELENDIEGFKKPGHGYLIGWARQGVLLLNAVLTVRCRTPNSHKDQGWEKLTDAVIKHLNSQGNGIVFLLWGSY
;
A
#
# COMPACT_ATOMS: atom_id res chain seq x y z
N LEU A 1 4.22 -8.71 -25.18
CA LEU A 1 3.36 -8.81 -23.98
C LEU A 1 3.43 -7.49 -23.23
N ILE A 2 2.30 -6.94 -22.77
CA ILE A 2 2.29 -5.71 -21.96
C ILE A 2 2.85 -6.06 -20.57
N PRO A 3 3.87 -5.34 -20.05
CA PRO A 3 4.40 -5.61 -18.71
C PRO A 3 3.32 -5.43 -17.63
N ILE A 4 3.35 -6.28 -16.61
CA ILE A 4 2.47 -6.21 -15.44
C ILE A 4 3.34 -5.83 -14.23
N PHE A 5 2.82 -4.93 -13.40
CA PHE A 5 3.45 -4.47 -12.17
C PHE A 5 2.62 -4.81 -10.93
N PRO A 6 3.26 -4.98 -9.75
CA PRO A 6 4.72 -5.11 -9.59
C PRO A 6 5.24 -6.43 -10.18
N ARG A 7 6.55 -6.68 -10.09
CA ARG A 7 7.09 -7.99 -10.50
C ARG A 7 6.45 -9.11 -9.66
N PRO A 8 6.27 -10.33 -10.19
CA PRO A 8 5.56 -11.42 -9.49
C PRO A 8 6.08 -11.68 -8.07
N GLU A 9 7.39 -11.62 -7.87
CA GLU A 9 8.04 -11.83 -6.57
C GLU A 9 7.70 -10.75 -5.52
N GLN A 10 7.21 -9.58 -5.96
CA GLN A 10 6.83 -8.44 -5.13
C GLN A 10 5.32 -8.30 -4.91
N VAL A 11 4.47 -9.07 -5.61
CA VAL A 11 2.99 -8.99 -5.45
C VAL A 11 2.56 -9.23 -4.00
N TRP A 12 3.31 -10.08 -3.30
CA TRP A 12 3.02 -10.51 -1.94
C TRP A 12 3.90 -9.84 -0.88
N THR A 13 4.59 -8.73 -1.19
CA THR A 13 5.46 -8.05 -0.20
C THR A 13 4.70 -7.69 1.07
N TRP A 14 3.42 -7.29 0.96
CA TRP A 14 2.57 -6.95 2.10
C TRP A 14 2.35 -8.07 3.12
N THR A 15 2.60 -9.34 2.77
CA THR A 15 2.51 -10.48 3.71
C THR A 15 3.80 -10.74 4.48
N ARG A 16 4.92 -10.13 4.08
CA ARG A 16 6.27 -10.52 4.53
C ARG A 16 6.86 -9.62 5.60
N GLU A 17 6.40 -8.38 5.68
CA GLU A 17 7.05 -7.37 6.52
C GLU A 17 6.49 -7.30 7.94
N CYS A 18 5.29 -7.85 8.17
CA CYS A 18 4.66 -7.87 9.49
C CYS A 18 3.79 -9.12 9.65
N PRO A 19 3.98 -9.89 10.74
CA PRO A 19 3.08 -10.99 11.08
C PRO A 19 1.64 -10.49 11.26
N ILE A 20 0.67 -11.30 10.85
CA ILE A 20 -0.75 -10.90 10.87
C ILE A 20 -1.25 -10.50 12.26
N GLY A 21 -0.72 -11.10 13.33
CA GLY A 21 -1.06 -10.80 14.72
C GLY A 21 -0.46 -9.51 15.26
N GLU A 22 0.48 -8.89 14.54
CA GLU A 22 1.16 -7.64 14.93
C GLU A 22 0.62 -6.42 14.18
N ILE A 23 -0.36 -6.60 13.30
CA ILE A 23 -1.00 -5.52 12.56
C ILE A 23 -1.80 -4.63 13.51
N LYS A 24 -1.52 -3.31 13.45
CA LYS A 24 -2.14 -2.27 14.27
C LYS A 24 -2.98 -1.31 13.42
N VAL A 25 -2.53 -1.03 12.21
CA VAL A 25 -3.16 -0.09 11.29
C VAL A 25 -3.27 -0.74 9.91
N VAL A 26 -4.39 -0.52 9.23
CA VAL A 26 -4.61 -0.91 7.83
C VAL A 26 -4.84 0.35 7.01
N ILE A 27 -4.03 0.55 5.97
CA ILE A 27 -4.20 1.60 4.97
C ILE A 27 -4.51 0.95 3.64
N ILE A 28 -5.62 1.36 3.02
CA ILE A 28 -6.08 0.81 1.75
C ILE A 28 -5.76 1.76 0.60
N GLY A 29 -5.10 1.23 -0.44
CA GLY A 29 -4.97 1.85 -1.75
C GLY A 29 -5.83 1.14 -2.80
N GLN A 30 -5.88 1.71 -4.00
CA GLN A 30 -6.70 1.22 -5.11
C GLN A 30 -5.96 0.13 -5.92
N ASP A 31 -5.02 0.54 -6.77
CA ASP A 31 -4.17 -0.34 -7.57
C ASP A 31 -2.69 0.08 -7.48
N PRO A 32 -1.73 -0.78 -7.88
CA PRO A 32 -0.33 -0.44 -7.82
C PRO A 32 0.02 0.69 -8.79
N TYR A 33 1.12 1.40 -8.53
CA TYR A 33 1.65 2.34 -9.51
C TYR A 33 1.98 1.65 -10.85
N HIS A 34 1.51 2.24 -11.95
CA HIS A 34 1.56 1.62 -13.27
C HIS A 34 2.79 2.03 -14.11
N HIS A 35 3.75 2.79 -13.58
CA HIS A 35 5.01 3.05 -14.27
C HIS A 35 6.14 2.11 -13.82
N PRO A 36 7.10 1.79 -14.71
CA PRO A 36 8.23 0.92 -14.37
C PRO A 36 8.96 1.37 -13.12
N GLY A 37 9.26 0.42 -12.23
CA GLY A 37 10.05 0.65 -11.01
C GLY A 37 9.33 1.34 -9.86
N GLN A 38 8.07 1.77 -10.02
CA GLN A 38 7.34 2.45 -8.95
C GLN A 38 6.68 1.48 -7.96
N ALA A 39 5.95 0.48 -8.44
CA ALA A 39 5.25 -0.47 -7.57
C ALA A 39 6.20 -1.55 -7.04
N HIS A 40 6.08 -1.86 -5.75
CA HIS A 40 6.86 -2.93 -5.10
C HIS A 40 6.07 -3.77 -4.08
N GLY A 41 4.73 -3.72 -4.17
CA GLY A 41 3.83 -4.58 -3.39
C GLY A 41 3.23 -3.97 -2.13
N LEU A 42 3.47 -2.67 -1.88
CA LEU A 42 2.89 -1.91 -0.77
C LEU A 42 2.17 -0.67 -1.32
N CYS A 43 0.95 -0.40 -0.86
CA CYS A 43 0.21 0.79 -1.30
C CYS A 43 0.95 2.08 -0.91
N PHE A 44 0.80 3.13 -1.73
CA PHE A 44 1.46 4.44 -1.64
C PHE A 44 3.00 4.46 -1.69
N SER A 45 3.68 3.36 -1.37
CA SER A 45 5.13 3.29 -1.29
C SER A 45 5.80 3.10 -2.65
N VAL A 46 6.96 3.72 -2.81
CA VAL A 46 7.88 3.53 -3.96
C VAL A 46 9.30 3.17 -3.48
N PRO A 47 10.10 2.44 -4.26
CA PRO A 47 11.49 2.14 -3.91
C PRO A 47 12.38 3.38 -3.69
N ILE A 48 13.48 3.19 -2.95
CA ILE A 48 14.52 4.23 -2.82
C ILE A 48 15.04 4.63 -4.21
N GLY A 49 15.24 5.94 -4.41
CA GLY A 49 15.63 6.52 -5.71
C GLY A 49 14.46 6.87 -6.62
N VAL A 50 13.23 6.43 -6.29
CA VAL A 50 12.01 6.87 -6.99
C VAL A 50 11.40 8.05 -6.25
N SER A 51 11.10 9.13 -6.97
CA SER A 51 10.46 10.31 -6.39
C SER A 51 9.10 9.95 -5.76
N PRO A 52 8.82 10.42 -4.52
CA PRO A 52 7.53 10.20 -3.89
C PRO A 52 6.38 10.72 -4.77
N PRO A 53 5.35 9.91 -5.04
CA PRO A 53 4.20 10.36 -5.84
C PRO A 53 3.37 11.42 -5.11
N PRO A 54 2.54 12.20 -5.84
CA PRO A 54 1.76 13.31 -5.25
C PRO A 54 0.92 12.92 -4.04
N SER A 55 0.27 11.74 -4.06
CA SER A 55 -0.53 11.25 -2.93
C SER A 55 0.33 11.05 -1.67
N LEU A 56 1.53 10.47 -1.82
CA LEU A 56 2.44 10.29 -0.69
C LEU A 56 3.01 11.63 -0.19
N LEU A 57 3.29 12.56 -1.11
CA LEU A 57 3.70 13.91 -0.72
C LEU A 57 2.61 14.63 0.09
N ASN A 58 1.33 14.41 -0.21
CA ASN A 58 0.23 14.95 0.57
C ASN A 58 0.14 14.30 1.95
N MET A 59 0.30 12.97 2.04
CA MET A 59 0.40 12.29 3.35
C MET A 59 1.55 12.86 4.19
N TYR A 60 2.73 13.08 3.59
CA TYR A 60 3.86 13.69 4.30
C TYR A 60 3.64 15.15 4.71
N LYS A 61 2.86 15.92 3.96
CA LYS A 61 2.47 17.28 4.38
C LYS A 61 1.55 17.23 5.59
N GLU A 62 0.59 16.31 5.60
CA GLU A 62 -0.32 16.15 6.73
C GLU A 62 0.46 15.73 7.99
N LEU A 63 1.34 14.74 7.88
CA LEU A 63 2.18 14.31 9.01
C LEU A 63 3.09 15.42 9.54
N GLU A 64 3.61 16.29 8.67
CA GLU A 64 4.43 17.44 9.07
C GLU A 64 3.63 18.50 9.83
N ASN A 65 2.34 18.65 9.52
CA ASN A 65 1.44 19.58 10.21
C ASN A 65 0.97 19.01 11.57
N ASP A 66 0.71 17.71 11.63
CA ASP A 66 0.02 17.09 12.77
C ASP A 66 0.97 16.52 13.82
N ILE A 67 2.17 16.08 13.42
CA ILE A 67 3.11 15.38 14.31
C ILE A 67 4.31 16.27 14.59
N GLU A 68 4.39 16.79 15.81
CA GLU A 68 5.51 17.59 16.26
C GLU A 68 6.84 16.86 16.06
N GLY A 69 7.79 17.52 15.39
CA GLY A 69 9.11 16.98 15.10
C GLY A 69 9.19 16.03 13.90
N PHE A 70 8.07 15.71 13.23
CA PHE A 70 8.11 14.95 11.98
C PHE A 70 8.81 15.76 10.88
N LYS A 71 9.69 15.09 10.13
CA LYS A 71 10.38 15.66 8.97
C LYS A 71 10.24 14.72 7.79
N LYS A 72 9.95 15.28 6.61
CA LYS A 72 9.78 14.50 5.38
C LYS A 72 11.05 13.67 5.09
N PRO A 73 10.95 12.34 4.86
CA PRO A 73 12.13 11.46 4.73
C PRO A 73 12.98 11.67 3.47
N GLY A 74 12.53 12.49 2.51
CA GLY A 74 13.19 12.65 1.21
C GLY A 74 13.04 11.43 0.27
N HIS A 75 12.36 10.37 0.69
CA HIS A 75 12.08 9.17 -0.10
C HIS A 75 10.66 8.64 0.11
N GLY A 76 10.19 7.77 -0.79
CA GLY A 76 8.85 7.18 -0.73
C GLY A 76 8.79 5.72 -0.24
N TYR A 77 9.91 5.21 0.27
CA TYR A 77 10.00 3.82 0.74
C TYR A 77 9.45 3.66 2.16
N LEU A 78 8.29 2.99 2.29
CA LEU A 78 7.49 2.89 3.52
C LEU A 78 7.64 1.54 4.21
N ILE A 79 8.68 0.76 3.89
CA ILE A 79 8.93 -0.54 4.51
C ILE A 79 9.00 -0.44 6.04
N GLY A 80 9.50 0.69 6.55
CA GLY A 80 9.59 0.96 7.99
C GLY A 80 8.22 1.02 8.65
N TRP A 81 7.18 1.52 7.96
CA TRP A 81 5.81 1.50 8.48
C TRP A 81 5.27 0.08 8.51
N ALA A 82 5.49 -0.67 7.43
CA ALA A 82 5.06 -2.07 7.34
C ALA A 82 5.58 -2.88 8.54
N ARG A 83 6.89 -2.80 8.82
CA ARG A 83 7.54 -3.49 9.95
C ARG A 83 7.07 -3.07 11.34
N GLN A 84 6.37 -1.94 11.46
CA GLN A 84 5.84 -1.44 12.73
C GLN A 84 4.37 -1.82 12.97
N GLY A 85 3.76 -2.57 12.05
CA GLY A 85 2.36 -3.01 12.13
C GLY A 85 1.40 -2.22 11.23
N VAL A 86 1.90 -1.47 10.25
CA VAL A 86 1.04 -0.78 9.27
C VAL A 86 0.89 -1.64 8.01
N LEU A 87 -0.25 -2.31 7.87
CA LEU A 87 -0.57 -3.04 6.65
C LEU A 87 -0.89 -2.06 5.50
N LEU A 88 -0.01 -2.01 4.50
CA LEU A 88 -0.14 -1.18 3.30
C LEU A 88 -0.69 -2.03 2.13
N LEU A 89 -2.01 -2.16 2.04
CA LEU A 89 -2.68 -3.06 1.10
C LEU A 89 -3.38 -2.28 -0.03
N ASN A 90 -3.19 -2.70 -1.28
CA ASN A 90 -4.07 -2.26 -2.37
C ASN A 90 -5.25 -3.23 -2.51
N ALA A 91 -6.42 -2.75 -2.93
CA ALA A 91 -7.56 -3.60 -3.25
C ALA A 91 -7.31 -4.45 -4.52
N VAL A 92 -6.58 -3.90 -5.49
CA VAL A 92 -6.09 -4.62 -6.67
C VAL A 92 -4.57 -4.79 -6.55
N LEU A 93 -4.06 -6.02 -6.69
CA LEU A 93 -2.64 -6.31 -6.41
C LEU A 93 -1.71 -6.22 -7.63
N THR A 94 -2.26 -6.07 -8.84
CA THR A 94 -1.46 -5.95 -10.07
C THR A 94 -2.09 -4.97 -11.05
N VAL A 95 -1.28 -4.42 -11.95
CA VAL A 95 -1.72 -3.48 -12.99
C VAL A 95 -0.87 -3.65 -14.25
N ARG A 96 -1.45 -3.43 -15.43
CA ARG A 96 -0.69 -3.32 -16.68
C ARG A 96 0.03 -1.97 -16.74
N CYS A 97 1.24 -1.99 -17.28
CA CYS A 97 2.06 -0.82 -17.50
C CYS A 97 1.27 0.30 -18.20
N ARG A 98 1.25 1.49 -17.60
CA ARG A 98 0.57 2.70 -18.10
C ARG A 98 -0.94 2.54 -18.33
N THR A 99 -1.58 1.57 -17.68
CA THR A 99 -3.02 1.35 -17.78
C THR A 99 -3.62 1.19 -16.38
N PRO A 100 -3.88 2.31 -15.67
CA PRO A 100 -4.50 2.26 -14.35
C PRO A 100 -5.81 1.47 -14.38
N ASN A 101 -6.16 0.79 -13.29
CA ASN A 101 -7.34 -0.05 -13.14
C ASN A 101 -7.48 -1.21 -14.13
N SER A 102 -6.44 -1.55 -14.89
CA SER A 102 -6.51 -2.58 -15.94
C SER A 102 -6.80 -3.99 -15.43
N HIS A 103 -6.59 -4.27 -14.14
CA HIS A 103 -6.96 -5.54 -13.50
C HIS A 103 -8.03 -5.37 -12.43
N LYS A 104 -8.77 -4.26 -12.45
CA LYS A 104 -9.99 -4.10 -11.65
C LYS A 104 -11.03 -5.13 -12.08
N ASP A 105 -11.81 -5.61 -11.12
CA ASP A 105 -12.89 -6.58 -11.27
C ASP A 105 -12.39 -7.95 -11.80
N GLN A 106 -11.09 -8.22 -11.68
CA GLN A 106 -10.46 -9.50 -12.06
C GLN A 106 -10.29 -10.46 -10.88
N GLY A 107 -10.78 -10.09 -9.69
CA GLY A 107 -10.88 -10.97 -8.52
C GLY A 107 -9.87 -10.71 -7.41
N TRP A 108 -8.97 -9.73 -7.57
CA TRP A 108 -8.09 -9.30 -6.49
C TRP A 108 -8.87 -8.76 -5.29
N GLU A 109 -9.95 -8.03 -5.57
CA GLU A 109 -10.82 -7.42 -4.58
C GLU A 109 -11.42 -8.48 -3.65
N LYS A 110 -11.82 -9.64 -4.19
CA LYS A 110 -12.34 -10.76 -3.39
C LYS A 110 -11.31 -11.27 -2.38
N LEU A 111 -10.04 -11.32 -2.78
CA LEU A 111 -8.95 -11.74 -1.91
C LEU A 111 -8.69 -10.70 -0.83
N THR A 112 -8.54 -9.43 -1.21
CA THR A 112 -8.20 -8.35 -0.27
C THR A 112 -9.35 -8.09 0.71
N ASP A 113 -10.60 -8.23 0.26
CA ASP A 113 -11.79 -8.20 1.12
C ASP A 113 -11.77 -9.32 2.16
N ALA A 114 -11.37 -10.53 1.76
CA ALA A 114 -11.27 -11.67 2.68
C ALA A 114 -10.20 -11.42 3.74
N VAL A 115 -9.06 -10.83 3.36
CA VAL A 115 -8.00 -10.42 4.30
C VAL A 115 -8.51 -9.38 5.30
N ILE A 116 -9.17 -8.32 4.82
CA ILE A 116 -9.73 -7.26 5.66
C ILE A 116 -10.80 -7.81 6.61
N LYS A 117 -11.72 -8.64 6.12
CA LYS A 117 -12.74 -9.30 6.95
C LYS A 117 -12.12 -10.19 8.03
N HIS A 118 -11.09 -10.95 7.68
CA HIS A 118 -10.37 -11.78 8.64
C HIS A 118 -9.73 -10.93 9.73
N LEU A 119 -9.01 -9.86 9.37
CA LEU A 119 -8.40 -8.94 10.34
C LEU A 119 -9.44 -8.31 11.27
N ASN A 120 -10.55 -7.84 10.72
CA ASN A 120 -11.65 -7.26 11.49
C ASN A 120 -12.25 -8.28 12.49
N SER A 121 -12.33 -9.56 12.11
CA SER A 121 -12.89 -10.62 12.97
C SER A 121 -12.02 -10.98 14.18
N GLN A 122 -10.73 -10.62 14.19
CA GLN A 122 -9.83 -10.96 15.30
C GLN A 122 -10.08 -10.13 16.56
N GLY A 123 -10.80 -9.00 16.49
CA GLY A 123 -11.16 -8.19 17.66
C GLY A 123 -10.00 -7.41 18.31
N ASN A 124 -8.83 -7.33 17.65
CA ASN A 124 -7.59 -6.76 18.22
C ASN A 124 -7.51 -5.22 18.21
N GLY A 125 -8.61 -4.49 17.98
CA GLY A 125 -8.63 -3.03 17.97
C GLY A 125 -7.82 -2.38 16.82
N ILE A 126 -7.78 -3.03 15.66
CA ILE A 126 -7.07 -2.54 14.47
C ILE A 126 -7.70 -1.24 13.95
N VAL A 127 -6.88 -0.23 13.66
CA VAL A 127 -7.32 1.04 13.07
C VAL A 127 -7.35 0.94 11.55
N PHE A 128 -8.46 1.33 10.92
CA PHE A 128 -8.59 1.38 9.46
C PHE A 128 -8.56 2.83 8.98
N LEU A 129 -7.58 3.17 8.11
CA LEU A 129 -7.51 4.45 7.42
C LEU A 129 -8.04 4.29 5.99
N LEU A 130 -9.28 4.70 5.79
CA LEU A 130 -10.01 4.58 4.52
C LEU A 130 -10.06 5.95 3.84
N TRP A 131 -9.21 6.15 2.84
CA TRP A 131 -9.11 7.42 2.12
C TRP A 131 -9.71 7.32 0.71
N GLY A 132 -10.73 8.13 0.45
CA GLY A 132 -11.46 8.14 -0.81
C GLY A 132 -12.72 7.28 -0.78
N SER A 133 -13.51 7.35 -1.86
CA SER A 133 -14.79 6.65 -2.00
C SER A 133 -14.68 5.29 -2.71
N TYR A 134 -13.46 4.73 -2.77
CA TYR A 134 -13.17 3.51 -3.53
C TYR A 134 -13.85 2.29 -2.92
#